data_AF-A0A8S3VBY7-F1
#
_entry.id   AF-A0A8S3VBY7-F1
#
_cell.length_a   1.000
_cell.length_b   1.000
_cell.length_c   1.000
_cell.angle_alpha   90.00
_cell.angle_beta   90.00
_cell.angle_gamma   90.00
#
_symmetry.space_group_name_H-M   'P 1'
#
loop_
_entity.id
_entity.type
_entity.pdbx_description
1 polymer ?
#
loop_
_entity_poly.entity_id
_entity_poly.type
_entity_poly.pdbx_seq_one_letter_code
_entity_poly.pdbx_strand_id
1 'polypeptide(L)'
;MAQNSLKCQFCKISLEVKWKCKTCDVIFCDSCRLNIHAILKNSHEHDVMDFKDTERNCSDNVDLKSIPCSTHLEQSCLIYCRNCDKSLCSSCLIYPSDQIELTRIYHLRRESLDELKQQIENTLPFFEAKSAEFRSLDSKLLSQHRQISQEISDRQNDLNTTLSNEASELLRKLNSFWNPNNNPVTQQKERLETIEEDLKQRRDDLEDALEASSASSIFPVFETINKDLPAQITVQVKTSYLIYIESRSNDSFFGSIIEIPTFKLAHTFAIRLPDISAIVTLNEETCVLYTRQRNQTFDRSTRVVDMTAYRGNILISDVSIGNEIMHICHSVSQTEFTSIGNLHPCGVHTAKDIILVGYCSSYHRNDKSGIMILDLTGKEIRRFECTAKNEGRLFTYPAKITTNINNDICVVDYQSFYSEKNQHNMVNVIHMNQGMGE
;
A
#
# COMPACT_ATOMS: atom_id res chain seq x y z
N MET A 1 36.33 25.51 -13.88
CA MET A 1 36.63 26.79 -14.55
C MET A 1 35.34 27.32 -15.18
N ALA A 2 34.53 28.05 -14.43
CA ALA A 2 33.37 28.73 -15.01
C ALA A 2 33.86 30.08 -15.57
N GLN A 3 33.92 30.20 -16.90
CA GLN A 3 34.03 31.49 -17.56
C GLN A 3 32.78 32.29 -17.19
N ASN A 4 32.93 33.30 -16.33
CA ASN A 4 31.90 34.31 -16.14
C ASN A 4 31.77 35.07 -17.47
N SER A 5 30.87 34.62 -18.33
CA SER A 5 30.58 35.28 -19.60
C SER A 5 29.91 36.62 -19.29
N LEU A 6 30.66 37.71 -19.39
CA LEU A 6 30.14 39.06 -19.20
C LEU A 6 29.06 39.33 -20.26
N LYS A 7 27.85 39.68 -19.82
CA LYS A 7 26.70 39.94 -20.70
C LYS A 7 26.53 41.44 -20.92
N CYS A 8 26.15 41.81 -22.14
CA CYS A 8 25.78 43.19 -22.46
C CYS A 8 24.67 43.69 -21.52
N GLN A 9 24.87 44.82 -20.85
CA GLN A 9 23.93 45.29 -19.82
C GLN A 9 22.61 45.83 -20.41
N PHE A 10 22.59 46.21 -21.69
CA PHE A 10 21.38 46.68 -22.37
C PHE A 10 20.52 45.54 -22.91
N CYS A 11 21.08 44.65 -23.72
CA CYS A 11 20.28 43.58 -24.32
C CYS A 11 20.26 42.29 -23.50
N LYS A 12 21.21 42.09 -22.58
CA LYS A 12 21.37 40.89 -21.73
C LYS A 12 21.47 39.54 -22.47
N ILE A 13 21.50 39.58 -23.81
CA ILE A 13 21.48 38.41 -24.71
C ILE A 13 22.90 38.09 -25.19
N SER A 14 23.69 39.11 -25.53
CA SER A 14 25.01 38.91 -26.14
C SER A 14 26.05 38.58 -25.07
N LEU A 15 26.78 37.47 -25.27
CA LEU A 15 27.85 36.97 -24.40
C LEU A 15 29.21 37.62 -24.70
N GLU A 16 29.32 38.38 -25.79
CA GLU A 16 30.54 39.09 -26.17
C GLU A 16 30.36 40.59 -25.97
N VAL A 17 30.86 41.09 -24.83
CA VAL A 17 30.97 42.52 -24.55
C VAL A 17 32.28 43.05 -25.14
N LYS A 18 32.21 44.16 -25.87
CA LYS A 18 33.38 44.76 -26.53
C LYS A 18 33.62 46.21 -26.17
N TRP A 19 32.60 46.91 -25.67
CA TRP A 19 32.68 48.34 -25.42
C TRP A 19 32.31 48.67 -23.99
N LYS A 20 32.98 49.67 -23.44
CA LYS A 20 32.65 50.30 -22.16
C LYS A 20 32.55 51.81 -22.35
N CYS A 21 31.46 52.40 -21.86
CA CYS A 21 31.33 53.84 -21.76
C CYS A 21 31.95 54.31 -20.44
N LYS A 22 32.96 55.20 -20.48
CA LYS A 22 33.58 55.74 -19.26
C LYS A 22 32.62 56.64 -18.48
N THR A 23 31.80 57.41 -19.18
CA THR A 23 30.87 58.37 -18.57
C THR A 23 29.71 57.68 -17.85
N CYS A 24 29.23 56.54 -18.37
CA CYS A 24 28.11 55.79 -17.81
C CYS A 24 28.52 54.52 -17.04
N ASP A 25 29.80 54.15 -17.05
CA ASP A 25 30.35 52.92 -16.48
C ASP A 25 29.60 51.63 -16.87
N VAL A 26 29.06 51.59 -18.10
CA VAL A 26 28.27 50.47 -18.61
C VAL A 26 28.98 49.73 -19.74
N ILE A 27 28.84 48.40 -19.76
CA ILE A 27 29.45 47.50 -20.77
C ILE A 27 28.40 46.97 -21.75
N PHE A 28 28.77 46.92 -23.03
CA PHE A 28 27.83 46.56 -24.09
C PHE A 28 28.48 45.95 -25.34
N CYS A 29 27.66 45.30 -26.16
CA CYS A 29 28.06 44.73 -27.44
C CYS A 29 28.03 45.76 -28.58
N ASP A 30 28.62 45.41 -29.73
CA ASP A 30 28.65 46.24 -30.95
C ASP A 30 27.27 46.80 -31.32
N SER A 31 26.24 45.94 -31.30
CA SER A 31 24.88 46.33 -31.68
C SER A 31 24.26 47.33 -30.71
N CYS A 32 24.52 47.21 -29.41
CA CYS A 32 23.98 48.14 -28.41
C CYS A 32 24.75 49.46 -28.36
N ARG A 33 26.03 49.47 -28.75
CA ARG A 33 26.79 50.71 -28.96
C ARG A 33 26.11 51.60 -29.99
N LEU A 34 25.83 51.04 -31.17
CA LEU A 34 25.33 51.80 -32.31
C LEU A 34 23.83 52.14 -32.20
N ASN A 35 23.02 51.25 -31.63
CA ASN A 35 21.56 51.39 -31.70
C ASN A 35 20.90 51.93 -30.43
N ILE A 36 21.58 51.90 -29.28
CA ILE A 36 20.98 52.29 -28.01
C ILE A 36 21.81 53.39 -27.36
N HIS A 37 23.11 53.16 -27.18
CA HIS A 37 23.97 54.15 -26.52
C HIS A 37 24.25 55.35 -27.42
N ALA A 38 24.45 55.15 -28.73
CA ALA A 38 24.64 56.28 -29.64
C ALA A 38 23.36 57.06 -29.92
N ILE A 39 22.15 56.47 -29.88
CA ILE A 39 20.92 57.14 -30.34
C ILE A 39 20.26 58.01 -29.26
N LEU A 40 20.52 57.73 -27.97
CA LEU A 40 20.01 58.56 -26.88
C LEU A 40 20.67 59.94 -26.96
N LYS A 41 19.84 60.99 -27.10
CA LYS A 41 20.24 62.39 -27.38
C LYS A 41 21.26 63.00 -26.38
N ASN A 42 21.57 62.31 -25.29
CA ASN A 42 22.48 62.77 -24.23
C ASN A 42 23.77 61.93 -24.12
N SER A 43 24.02 60.95 -25.00
CA SER A 43 25.18 60.05 -24.91
C SER A 43 26.05 59.99 -26.17
N HIS A 44 25.76 60.82 -27.16
CA HIS A 44 26.61 60.97 -28.36
C HIS A 44 28.03 61.49 -28.05
N GLU A 45 28.21 62.20 -26.94
CA GLU A 45 29.50 62.78 -26.49
C GLU A 45 30.20 61.93 -25.42
N HIS A 46 29.64 60.80 -25.02
CA HIS A 46 30.26 59.96 -24.01
C HIS A 46 31.50 59.24 -24.57
N ASP A 47 32.57 59.18 -23.78
CA ASP A 47 33.81 58.49 -24.17
C ASP A 47 33.60 56.97 -24.09
N VAL A 48 33.66 56.29 -25.24
CA VAL A 48 33.46 54.85 -25.38
C VAL A 48 34.76 54.21 -25.85
N MET A 49 35.26 53.25 -25.07
CA MET A 49 36.51 52.53 -25.34
C MET A 49 36.30 51.02 -25.46
N ASP A 50 37.30 50.33 -26.02
CA ASP A 50 37.31 48.87 -26.06
C ASP A 50 37.47 48.30 -24.65
N PHE A 51 36.63 47.33 -24.31
CA PHE A 51 36.62 46.67 -23.01
C PHE A 51 37.92 45.91 -22.74
N LYS A 52 38.61 45.40 -23.77
CA LYS A 52 39.90 44.72 -23.61
C LYS A 52 41.04 45.67 -23.25
N ASP A 53 40.93 46.94 -23.65
CA ASP A 53 41.91 47.97 -23.30
C ASP A 53 41.70 48.57 -21.91
N THR A 54 40.53 48.34 -21.29
CA THR A 54 40.33 48.61 -19.85
C THR A 54 41.05 47.62 -18.94
N GLU A 55 41.21 46.36 -19.35
CA GLU A 55 41.92 45.37 -18.53
C GLU A 55 43.46 45.53 -18.61
N ARG A 56 43.99 46.00 -19.76
CA ARG A 56 45.43 46.20 -19.96
C ARG A 56 46.04 47.40 -19.22
N ASN A 57 45.22 48.38 -18.86
CA ASN A 57 45.67 49.56 -18.10
C ASN A 57 45.55 49.39 -16.58
N CYS A 58 45.09 48.23 -16.09
CA CYS A 58 45.09 47.90 -14.67
C CYS A 58 46.43 47.26 -14.27
N SER A 59 47.54 48.00 -14.38
CA SER A 59 48.69 47.76 -13.53
C SER A 59 48.28 47.98 -12.06
N ASP A 60 48.89 47.27 -11.10
CA ASP A 60 48.57 47.18 -9.66
C ASP A 60 48.42 48.52 -8.87
N ASN A 61 48.47 49.68 -9.53
CA ASN A 61 48.06 50.96 -8.98
C ASN A 61 46.61 51.25 -9.35
N VAL A 62 45.67 50.88 -8.47
CA VAL A 62 44.28 51.33 -8.54
C VAL A 62 44.26 52.86 -8.48
N ASP A 63 43.83 53.53 -9.54
CA ASP A 63 43.74 55.00 -9.57
C ASP A 63 42.53 55.47 -8.73
N LEU A 64 42.68 55.38 -7.41
CA LEU A 64 41.69 55.83 -6.42
C LEU A 64 41.43 57.34 -6.48
N LYS A 65 42.23 58.09 -7.25
CA LYS A 65 42.05 59.53 -7.49
C LYS A 65 40.77 59.85 -8.28
N SER A 66 40.03 58.86 -8.77
CA SER A 66 38.87 59.06 -9.63
C SER A 66 37.50 58.86 -8.96
N ILE A 67 37.38 58.65 -7.64
CA ILE A 67 36.04 58.54 -7.02
C ILE A 67 35.46 59.96 -6.84
N PRO A 68 34.49 60.42 -7.64
CA PRO A 68 33.99 61.79 -7.54
C PRO A 68 33.12 61.93 -6.30
N CYS A 69 33.13 63.11 -5.68
CA CYS A 69 32.17 63.41 -4.63
C CYS A 69 30.79 63.68 -5.23
N SER A 70 29.75 63.06 -4.65
CA SER A 70 28.36 63.27 -5.05
C SER A 70 27.87 64.71 -4.87
N THR A 71 28.55 65.50 -4.02
CA THR A 71 28.17 66.89 -3.70
C THR A 71 29.14 67.91 -4.32
N HIS A 72 30.41 67.54 -4.49
CA HIS A 72 31.46 68.39 -5.05
C HIS A 72 32.05 67.73 -6.29
N LEU A 73 31.43 67.97 -7.44
CA LEU A 73 31.71 67.27 -8.71
C LEU A 73 33.17 67.39 -9.20
N GLU A 74 33.88 68.45 -8.79
CA GLU A 74 35.29 68.68 -9.14
C GLU A 74 36.29 68.10 -8.12
N GLN A 75 35.80 67.46 -7.05
CA GLN A 75 36.64 66.90 -6.00
C GLN A 75 36.57 65.38 -5.94
N SER A 76 37.72 64.76 -5.72
CA SER A 76 37.82 63.33 -5.47
C SER A 76 37.69 63.00 -3.98
N CYS A 77 37.02 61.88 -3.69
CA CYS A 77 36.93 61.32 -2.36
C CYS A 77 38.21 60.54 -2.06
N LEU A 78 39.01 61.00 -1.10
CA LEU A 78 40.25 60.35 -0.68
C LEU A 78 40.15 59.74 0.73
N ILE A 79 39.08 60.09 1.48
CA ILE A 79 38.90 59.73 2.88
C ILE A 79 37.65 58.86 3.01
N TYR A 80 37.68 57.90 3.91
CA TYR A 80 36.55 57.08 4.27
C TYR A 80 36.12 57.34 5.71
N CYS A 81 34.84 57.63 5.92
CA CYS A 81 34.25 57.82 7.24
C CYS A 81 33.60 56.52 7.72
N ARG A 82 34.15 55.92 8.78
CA ARG A 82 33.62 54.67 9.37
C ARG A 82 32.22 54.84 9.95
N ASN A 83 31.93 55.97 10.57
CA ASN A 83 30.63 56.23 11.19
C ASN A 83 29.49 56.32 10.16
N CYS A 84 29.80 56.74 8.93
CA CYS A 84 28.81 56.96 7.88
C CYS A 84 28.85 55.90 6.78
N ASP A 85 29.79 54.95 6.84
CA ASP A 85 30.12 53.95 5.82
C ASP A 85 30.30 54.55 4.40
N LYS A 86 30.87 55.76 4.28
CA LYS A 86 30.93 56.53 3.03
C LYS A 86 32.30 57.14 2.75
N SER A 87 32.66 57.22 1.47
CA SER A 87 33.81 57.99 0.99
C SER A 87 33.48 59.49 0.93
N LEU A 88 34.39 60.33 1.40
CA LEU A 88 34.26 61.79 1.51
C LEU A 88 35.42 62.49 0.78
N CYS A 89 35.12 63.62 0.14
CA CYS A 89 36.13 64.58 -0.30
C CYS A 89 36.56 65.51 0.84
N SER A 90 37.61 66.28 0.62
CA SER A 90 38.13 67.26 1.57
C SER A 90 37.06 68.28 2.00
N SER A 91 36.17 68.72 1.10
CA SER A 91 35.11 69.69 1.44
C SER A 91 33.94 69.07 2.22
N CYS A 92 33.73 67.75 2.11
CA CYS A 92 32.70 67.06 2.90
C CYS A 92 33.18 66.70 4.32
N LEU A 93 34.47 66.89 4.61
CA LEU A 93 35.07 66.64 5.90
C LEU A 93 34.85 67.82 6.85
N ILE A 94 33.63 67.97 7.35
CA ILE A 94 33.23 69.13 8.17
C ILE A 94 33.57 68.93 9.66
N TYR A 95 33.74 67.68 10.14
CA TYR A 95 34.04 67.37 11.54
C TYR A 95 35.11 66.27 11.68
N PRO A 96 35.90 66.25 12.78
CA PRO A 96 36.86 65.19 13.07
C PRO A 96 36.12 63.89 13.43
N SER A 97 35.75 63.10 12.43
CA SER A 97 35.30 61.71 12.58
C SER A 97 36.48 60.72 12.53
N ASP A 98 36.25 59.44 12.89
CA ASP A 98 37.22 58.35 12.69
C ASP A 98 37.45 58.13 11.18
N GLN A 99 38.55 58.71 10.70
CA GLN A 99 38.90 58.80 9.28
C GLN A 99 39.99 57.82 8.93
N ILE A 100 39.78 57.09 7.85
CA ILE A 100 40.81 56.23 7.27
C ILE A 100 40.99 56.57 5.80
N GLU A 101 42.23 56.51 5.34
CA GLU A 101 42.55 56.65 3.93
C GLU A 101 41.74 55.63 3.10
N LEU A 102 41.08 56.11 2.05
CA LEU A 102 40.20 55.27 1.24
C LEU A 102 40.96 54.08 0.62
N THR A 103 42.24 54.26 0.28
CA THR A 103 43.17 53.21 -0.15
C THR A 103 43.25 52.05 0.84
N ARG A 104 43.38 52.37 2.13
CA ARG A 104 43.48 51.35 3.19
C ARG A 104 42.17 50.59 3.37
N ILE A 105 41.03 51.28 3.29
CA ILE A 105 39.71 50.61 3.34
C ILE A 105 39.47 49.77 2.08
N TYR A 106 39.92 50.22 0.92
CA TYR A 106 39.85 49.45 -0.33
C TYR A 106 40.57 48.12 -0.19
N HIS A 107 41.83 48.12 0.27
CA HIS A 107 42.59 46.88 0.47
C HIS A 107 41.94 45.96 1.50
N LEU A 108 41.50 46.48 2.64
CA LEU A 108 40.82 45.69 3.68
C LEU A 108 39.52 45.06 3.15
N ARG A 109 38.68 45.82 2.45
CA ARG A 109 37.45 45.29 1.85
C ARG A 109 37.73 44.27 0.76
N ARG A 110 38.79 44.48 -0.03
CA ARG A 110 39.23 43.52 -1.06
C ARG A 110 39.66 42.19 -0.44
N GLU A 111 40.49 42.23 0.61
CA GLU A 111 40.89 41.04 1.36
C GLU A 111 39.68 40.31 1.95
N SER A 112 38.75 41.02 2.58
CA SER A 112 37.51 40.41 3.10
C SER A 112 36.63 39.79 1.99
N LEU A 113 36.58 40.40 0.81
CA LEU A 113 35.86 39.85 -0.34
C LEU A 113 36.56 38.62 -0.92
N ASP A 114 37.89 38.60 -0.95
CA ASP A 114 38.67 37.45 -1.39
C ASP A 114 38.50 36.27 -0.41
N GLU A 115 38.50 36.52 0.90
CA GLU A 115 38.20 35.52 1.92
C GLU A 115 36.78 34.96 1.78
N LEU A 116 35.77 35.82 1.62
CA LEU A 116 34.39 35.39 1.43
C LEU A 116 34.22 34.58 0.13
N LYS A 117 34.88 35.01 -0.95
CA LYS A 117 34.91 34.28 -2.21
C LYS A 117 35.50 32.89 -2.02
N GLN A 118 36.63 32.75 -1.34
CA GLN A 118 37.24 31.45 -1.05
C GLN A 118 36.32 30.57 -0.19
N GLN A 119 35.63 31.13 0.80
CA GLN A 119 34.65 30.37 1.59
C GLN A 119 33.50 29.84 0.72
N ILE A 120 32.98 30.65 -0.21
CA ILE A 120 31.95 30.22 -1.15
C ILE A 120 32.50 29.14 -2.09
N GLU A 121 33.68 29.34 -2.67
CA GLU A 121 34.31 28.36 -3.57
C GLU A 121 34.60 27.02 -2.87
N ASN A 122 34.91 27.03 -1.58
CA ASN A 122 35.13 25.82 -0.79
C ASN A 122 33.83 25.11 -0.41
N THR A 123 32.73 25.85 -0.20
CA THR A 123 31.43 25.29 0.21
C THR A 123 30.56 24.86 -0.97
N LEU A 124 30.71 25.49 -2.13
CA LEU A 124 29.91 25.23 -3.33
C LEU A 124 29.97 23.76 -3.80
N PRO A 125 31.14 23.07 -3.85
CA PRO A 125 31.23 21.69 -4.30
C PRO A 125 30.39 20.72 -3.45
N PHE A 126 30.27 20.98 -2.15
CA PHE A 126 29.45 20.17 -1.26
C PHE A 126 27.97 20.24 -1.66
N PHE A 127 27.45 21.45 -1.92
CA PHE A 127 26.06 21.64 -2.32
C PHE A 127 25.80 21.15 -3.76
N GLU A 128 26.77 21.29 -4.66
CA GLU A 128 26.69 20.73 -6.00
C GLU A 128 26.63 19.20 -5.97
N ALA A 129 27.48 18.55 -5.17
CA ALA A 129 27.46 17.10 -4.97
C ALA A 129 26.13 16.61 -4.38
N LYS A 130 25.61 17.30 -3.35
CA LYS A 130 24.30 16.98 -2.77
C LYS A 130 23.16 17.16 -3.78
N SER A 131 23.19 18.22 -4.57
CA SER A 131 22.19 18.46 -5.62
C SER A 131 22.24 17.40 -6.73
N ALA A 132 23.43 16.88 -7.06
CA ALA A 132 23.58 15.78 -8.00
C ALA A 132 23.05 14.47 -7.43
N GLU A 133 23.30 14.19 -6.14
CA GLU A 133 22.76 13.03 -5.42
C GLU A 133 21.22 13.03 -5.44
N PHE A 134 20.59 14.15 -5.09
CA PHE A 134 19.13 14.28 -5.14
C PHE A 134 18.56 14.10 -6.55
N ARG A 135 19.22 14.64 -7.60
CA ARG A 135 18.82 14.40 -9.00
C ARG A 135 18.92 12.92 -9.39
N SER A 136 19.91 12.20 -8.89
CA SER A 136 20.02 10.76 -9.11
C SER A 136 18.92 9.98 -8.38
N LEU A 137 18.59 10.35 -7.14
CA LEU A 137 17.50 9.73 -6.38
C LEU A 137 16.15 9.95 -7.04
N ASP A 138 15.88 11.17 -7.50
CA ASP A 138 14.63 11.52 -8.18
C ASP A 138 14.45 10.74 -9.49
N SER A 139 15.51 10.63 -10.30
CA SER A 139 15.46 9.82 -11.53
C SER A 139 15.24 8.33 -11.26
N LYS A 140 15.84 7.78 -10.18
CA LYS A 140 15.57 6.40 -9.73
C LYS A 140 14.12 6.24 -9.31
N LEU A 141 13.58 7.15 -8.50
CA LEU A 141 12.20 7.08 -8.04
C LEU A 141 11.21 7.15 -9.21
N LEU A 142 11.44 8.04 -10.18
CA LEU A 142 10.64 8.12 -11.40
C LEU A 142 10.71 6.83 -12.22
N SER A 143 11.88 6.20 -12.33
CA SER A 143 12.02 4.93 -13.04
C SER A 143 11.27 3.79 -12.35
N GLN A 144 11.34 3.72 -11.02
CA GLN A 144 10.60 2.73 -10.22
C GLN A 144 9.09 2.94 -10.32
N HIS A 145 8.63 4.19 -10.24
CA HIS A 145 7.21 4.50 -10.42
C HIS A 145 6.70 4.04 -11.80
N ARG A 146 7.45 4.31 -12.87
CA ARG A 146 7.10 3.86 -14.22
C ARG A 146 7.07 2.34 -14.33
N GLN A 147 8.06 1.66 -13.76
CA GLN A 147 8.13 0.20 -13.76
C GLN A 147 6.92 -0.41 -13.04
N ILE A 148 6.63 0.04 -11.82
CA ILE A 148 5.49 -0.45 -11.04
C ILE A 148 4.17 -0.15 -11.77
N SER A 149 4.03 1.03 -12.37
CA SER A 149 2.82 1.39 -13.14
C SER A 149 2.63 0.46 -14.35
N GLN A 150 3.72 0.13 -15.04
CA GLN A 150 3.68 -0.81 -16.16
C GLN A 150 3.34 -2.23 -15.70
N GLU A 151 3.97 -2.71 -14.63
CA GLU A 151 3.68 -4.03 -14.03
C GLU A 151 2.21 -4.14 -13.61
N ILE A 152 1.62 -3.09 -13.03
CA ILE A 152 0.19 -3.05 -12.69
C ILE A 152 -0.66 -3.16 -13.95
N SER A 153 -0.34 -2.39 -15.00
CA SER A 153 -1.09 -2.41 -16.26
C SER A 153 -1.00 -3.77 -16.95
N ASP A 154 0.18 -4.37 -16.99
CA ASP A 154 0.41 -5.69 -17.60
C ASP A 154 -0.38 -6.75 -16.82
N ARG A 155 -0.32 -6.71 -15.49
CA ARG A 155 -1.08 -7.62 -14.62
C ARG A 155 -2.58 -7.48 -14.80
N GLN A 156 -3.08 -6.26 -15.01
CA GLN A 156 -4.49 -6.00 -15.29
C GLN A 156 -4.92 -6.61 -16.64
N ASN A 157 -4.07 -6.50 -17.66
CA ASN A 157 -4.35 -7.07 -18.98
C ASN A 157 -4.35 -8.60 -18.96
N ASP A 158 -3.39 -9.21 -18.24
CA ASP A 158 -3.32 -10.65 -18.04
C ASP A 158 -4.57 -11.19 -17.33
N LEU A 159 -5.04 -10.47 -16.30
CA LEU A 159 -6.27 -10.78 -15.58
C LEU A 159 -7.49 -10.78 -16.49
N ASN A 160 -7.68 -9.69 -17.24
CA ASN A 160 -8.80 -9.54 -18.13
C ASN A 160 -8.81 -10.63 -19.22
N THR A 161 -7.63 -10.96 -19.73
CA THR A 161 -7.47 -12.02 -20.73
C THR A 161 -7.83 -13.39 -20.15
N THR A 162 -7.33 -13.70 -18.95
CA THR A 162 -7.63 -14.97 -18.27
C THR A 162 -9.12 -15.11 -17.99
N LEU A 163 -9.73 -14.07 -17.41
CA LEU A 163 -11.16 -14.04 -17.10
C LEU A 163 -12.03 -14.16 -18.35
N SER A 164 -11.65 -13.48 -19.44
CA SER A 164 -12.35 -13.58 -20.73
C SER A 164 -12.26 -14.99 -21.32
N ASN A 165 -11.11 -15.65 -21.19
CA ASN A 165 -10.92 -17.01 -21.70
C ASN A 165 -11.75 -18.03 -20.89
N GLU A 166 -11.76 -17.90 -19.56
CA GLU A 166 -12.57 -18.77 -18.69
C GLU A 166 -14.07 -18.58 -18.92
N ALA A 167 -14.53 -17.32 -19.02
CA ALA A 167 -15.91 -17.02 -19.36
C ALA A 167 -16.30 -17.66 -20.71
N SER A 168 -15.42 -17.55 -21.70
CA SER A 168 -15.64 -18.14 -23.03
C SER A 168 -15.72 -19.67 -22.98
N GLU A 169 -14.87 -20.32 -22.19
CA GLU A 169 -14.90 -21.77 -21.98
C GLU A 169 -16.18 -22.24 -21.26
N LEU A 170 -16.62 -21.53 -20.22
CA LEU A 170 -17.87 -21.83 -19.52
C LEU A 170 -19.07 -21.67 -20.45
N LEU A 171 -19.11 -20.60 -21.24
CA LEU A 171 -20.14 -20.40 -22.27
C LEU A 171 -20.11 -21.51 -23.32
N ARG A 172 -18.92 -21.94 -23.77
CA ARG A 172 -18.77 -23.06 -24.70
C ARG A 172 -19.33 -24.36 -24.12
N LYS A 173 -19.01 -24.67 -22.86
CA LYS A 173 -19.56 -25.83 -22.15
C LYS A 173 -21.08 -25.75 -22.05
N LEU A 174 -21.62 -24.63 -21.57
CA LEU A 174 -23.06 -24.40 -21.47
C LEU A 174 -23.76 -24.61 -22.82
N ASN A 175 -23.24 -24.01 -23.89
CA ASN A 175 -23.80 -24.14 -25.23
C ASN A 175 -23.70 -25.57 -25.79
N SER A 176 -22.66 -26.32 -25.44
CA SER A 176 -22.54 -27.73 -25.84
C SER A 176 -23.60 -28.63 -25.16
N PHE A 177 -23.98 -28.32 -23.91
CA PHE A 177 -25.06 -29.02 -23.19
C PHE A 177 -26.45 -28.64 -23.72
N TRP A 178 -26.65 -27.39 -24.11
CA TRP A 178 -27.93 -26.90 -24.64
C TRP A 178 -28.13 -27.14 -26.14
N ASN A 179 -27.16 -27.74 -26.82
CA ASN A 179 -27.29 -28.08 -28.23
C ASN A 179 -28.45 -29.08 -28.43
N PRO A 180 -29.54 -28.71 -29.13
CA PRO A 180 -30.75 -29.53 -29.25
C PRO A 180 -30.47 -30.93 -29.82
N ASN A 181 -29.49 -31.05 -30.72
CA ASN A 181 -29.15 -32.32 -31.37
C ASN A 181 -28.56 -33.37 -30.41
N ASN A 182 -28.00 -32.93 -29.29
CA ASN A 182 -27.36 -33.80 -28.29
C ASN A 182 -28.10 -33.82 -26.95
N ASN A 183 -29.23 -33.11 -26.83
CA ASN A 183 -29.98 -33.04 -25.59
C ASN A 183 -30.88 -34.28 -25.47
N PRO A 184 -30.66 -35.16 -24.46
CA PRO A 184 -31.47 -36.36 -24.28
C PRO A 184 -32.93 -36.05 -24.00
N VAL A 185 -33.25 -34.88 -23.43
CA VAL A 185 -34.64 -34.43 -23.22
C VAL A 185 -35.30 -34.08 -24.54
N THR A 186 -34.59 -33.40 -25.45
CA THR A 186 -35.11 -33.07 -26.79
C THR A 186 -35.35 -34.35 -27.61
N GLN A 187 -34.41 -35.29 -27.61
CA GLN A 187 -34.57 -36.57 -28.31
C GLN A 187 -35.70 -37.43 -27.71
N GLN A 188 -35.85 -37.45 -26.38
CA GLN A 188 -36.98 -38.14 -25.75
C GLN A 188 -38.32 -37.47 -26.07
N LYS A 189 -38.35 -36.13 -26.10
CA LYS A 189 -39.53 -35.37 -26.48
C LYS A 189 -39.97 -35.71 -27.92
N GLU A 190 -39.06 -35.65 -28.89
CA GLU A 190 -39.37 -35.98 -30.30
C GLU A 190 -39.90 -37.42 -30.45
N ARG A 191 -39.31 -38.37 -29.72
CA ARG A 191 -39.79 -39.76 -29.70
C ARG A 191 -41.19 -39.88 -29.11
N LEU A 192 -41.49 -39.16 -28.03
CA LEU A 192 -42.83 -39.17 -27.41
C LEU A 192 -43.87 -38.53 -28.32
N GLU A 193 -43.55 -37.39 -28.95
CA GLU A 193 -44.43 -36.72 -29.90
C GLU A 193 -44.75 -37.64 -31.10
N THR A 194 -43.76 -38.38 -31.61
CA THR A 194 -43.97 -39.37 -32.68
C THR A 194 -44.91 -40.50 -32.26
N ILE A 195 -44.74 -41.02 -31.04
CA ILE A 195 -45.59 -42.10 -30.51
C ILE A 195 -47.01 -41.59 -30.25
N GLU A 196 -47.16 -40.36 -29.76
CA GLU A 196 -48.45 -39.72 -29.55
C GLU A 196 -49.22 -39.57 -30.87
N GLU A 197 -48.55 -39.14 -31.94
CA GLU A 197 -49.15 -39.04 -33.28
C GLU A 197 -49.60 -40.40 -33.82
N ASP A 198 -48.76 -41.44 -33.70
CA ASP A 198 -49.12 -42.81 -34.11
C ASP A 198 -50.34 -43.36 -33.33
N LEU A 199 -50.38 -43.14 -32.01
CA LEU A 199 -51.51 -43.56 -31.18
C LEU A 199 -52.80 -42.80 -31.50
N LYS A 200 -52.72 -41.50 -31.81
CA LYS A 200 -53.87 -40.70 -32.26
C LYS A 200 -54.41 -41.24 -33.58
N GLN A 201 -53.55 -41.49 -34.56
CA GLN A 201 -53.96 -42.04 -35.85
C GLN A 201 -54.64 -43.40 -35.69
N ARG A 202 -54.07 -44.32 -34.90
CA ARG A 202 -54.67 -45.64 -34.66
C ARG A 202 -56.02 -45.56 -33.94
N ARG A 203 -56.20 -44.60 -33.03
CA ARG A 203 -57.49 -44.36 -32.39
C ARG A 203 -58.52 -43.91 -33.43
N ASP A 204 -58.15 -42.97 -34.29
CA ASP A 204 -59.04 -42.46 -35.32
C ASP A 204 -59.42 -43.59 -36.31
N ASP A 205 -58.47 -44.44 -36.71
CA ASP A 205 -58.73 -45.62 -37.54
C ASP A 205 -59.67 -46.64 -36.86
N LEU A 206 -59.59 -46.80 -35.53
CA LEU A 206 -60.50 -47.64 -34.75
C LEU A 206 -61.91 -47.05 -34.69
N GLU A 207 -62.01 -45.75 -34.43
CA GLU A 207 -63.29 -45.04 -34.41
C GLU A 207 -64.00 -45.17 -35.75
N ASP A 208 -63.31 -44.93 -36.87
CA ASP A 208 -63.84 -45.08 -38.22
C ASP A 208 -64.29 -46.53 -38.51
N ALA A 209 -63.51 -47.53 -38.11
CA ALA A 209 -63.84 -48.94 -38.31
C ALA A 209 -65.04 -49.40 -37.49
N LEU A 210 -65.21 -48.86 -36.27
CA LEU A 210 -66.35 -49.12 -35.39
C LEU A 210 -67.61 -48.43 -35.94
N GLU A 211 -67.50 -47.20 -36.42
CA GLU A 211 -68.61 -46.48 -37.05
C GLU A 211 -69.11 -47.18 -38.32
N ALA A 212 -68.21 -47.73 -39.13
CA ALA A 212 -68.56 -48.49 -40.34
C ALA A 212 -69.36 -49.78 -40.05
N SER A 213 -69.31 -50.31 -38.81
CA SER A 213 -70.12 -51.45 -38.33
C SER A 213 -70.15 -52.68 -39.26
N SER A 214 -69.07 -52.92 -39.99
CA SER A 214 -68.94 -54.01 -40.95
C SER A 214 -67.78 -54.94 -40.58
N ALA A 215 -68.01 -56.25 -40.64
CA ALA A 215 -66.97 -57.24 -40.35
C ALA A 215 -65.74 -57.08 -41.26
N SER A 216 -65.95 -56.68 -42.51
CA SER A 216 -64.90 -56.39 -43.49
C SER A 216 -63.97 -55.25 -43.07
N SER A 217 -64.46 -54.29 -42.29
CA SER A 217 -63.70 -53.11 -41.82
C SER A 217 -62.99 -53.38 -40.50
N ILE A 218 -63.59 -54.22 -39.64
CA ILE A 218 -63.15 -54.45 -38.26
C ILE A 218 -61.97 -55.43 -38.18
N PHE A 219 -62.02 -56.55 -38.92
CA PHE A 219 -61.00 -57.60 -38.81
C PHE A 219 -59.58 -57.14 -39.17
N PRO A 220 -59.34 -56.35 -40.25
CA PRO A 220 -58.00 -55.87 -40.59
C PRO A 220 -57.41 -54.89 -39.57
N VAL A 221 -58.23 -54.00 -39.03
CA VAL A 221 -57.83 -52.99 -38.04
C VAL A 221 -57.50 -53.66 -36.71
N PHE A 222 -58.32 -54.63 -36.29
CA PHE A 222 -58.07 -55.41 -35.07
C PHE A 222 -56.74 -56.18 -35.13
N GLU A 223 -56.41 -56.80 -36.25
CA GLU A 223 -55.16 -57.56 -36.39
C GLU A 223 -53.91 -56.67 -36.41
N THR A 224 -54.05 -55.44 -36.93
CA THR A 224 -52.95 -54.46 -37.02
C THR A 224 -52.65 -53.81 -35.67
N ILE A 225 -53.69 -53.48 -34.89
CA ILE A 225 -53.52 -52.76 -33.62
C ILE A 225 -53.13 -53.67 -32.47
N ASN A 226 -53.60 -54.92 -32.49
CA ASN A 226 -53.41 -55.85 -31.37
C ASN A 226 -51.99 -56.49 -31.35
N LYS A 227 -51.18 -56.29 -32.41
CA LYS A 227 -49.83 -56.85 -32.49
C LYS A 227 -48.78 -56.04 -31.73
N ASP A 228 -48.94 -54.72 -31.57
CA ASP A 228 -47.87 -53.85 -31.07
C ASP A 228 -48.41 -52.63 -30.30
N LEU A 229 -49.17 -52.83 -29.23
CA LEU A 229 -49.48 -51.73 -28.31
C LEU A 229 -48.20 -51.39 -27.51
N PRO A 230 -47.64 -50.18 -27.59
CA PRO A 230 -46.42 -49.86 -26.87
C PRO A 230 -46.66 -49.96 -25.36
N ALA A 231 -45.82 -50.75 -24.67
CA ALA A 231 -45.86 -50.85 -23.21
C ALA A 231 -45.69 -49.47 -22.56
N GLN A 232 -46.28 -49.26 -21.38
CA GLN A 232 -46.17 -48.00 -20.62
C GLN A 232 -44.72 -47.51 -20.59
N ILE A 233 -44.44 -46.43 -21.32
CA ILE A 233 -43.12 -45.84 -21.39
C ILE A 233 -42.89 -45.11 -20.08
N THR A 234 -42.03 -45.67 -19.22
CA THR A 234 -41.60 -44.98 -18.01
C THR A 234 -40.61 -43.89 -18.41
N VAL A 235 -41.09 -42.65 -18.49
CA VAL A 235 -40.24 -41.49 -18.79
C VAL A 235 -39.55 -41.04 -17.51
N GLN A 236 -38.28 -41.40 -17.35
CA GLN A 236 -37.44 -40.84 -16.29
C GLN A 236 -36.76 -39.56 -16.78
N VAL A 237 -37.41 -38.42 -16.53
CA VAL A 237 -36.74 -37.12 -16.69
C VAL A 237 -35.89 -36.87 -15.45
N LYS A 238 -34.57 -36.96 -15.57
CA LYS A 238 -33.67 -36.38 -14.57
C LYS A 238 -33.83 -34.86 -14.61
N THR A 239 -34.62 -34.31 -13.69
CA THR A 239 -34.93 -32.86 -13.60
C THR A 239 -33.85 -32.03 -12.93
N SER A 240 -32.67 -32.58 -12.66
CA SER A 240 -31.61 -31.91 -11.92
C SER A 240 -30.28 -32.03 -12.67
N TYR A 241 -30.15 -31.25 -13.74
CA TYR A 241 -28.84 -30.80 -14.18
C TYR A 241 -28.56 -29.48 -13.48
N LEU A 242 -28.21 -29.54 -12.19
CA LEU A 242 -27.48 -28.44 -11.57
C LEU A 242 -26.14 -28.39 -12.31
N ILE A 243 -26.02 -27.47 -13.26
CA ILE A 243 -24.70 -27.08 -13.76
C ILE A 243 -24.03 -26.41 -12.58
N TYR A 244 -23.29 -27.21 -11.82
CA TYR A 244 -22.33 -26.70 -10.86
C TYR A 244 -21.26 -26.03 -11.71
N ILE A 245 -21.36 -24.71 -11.84
CA ILE A 245 -20.18 -23.92 -12.20
C ILE A 245 -19.33 -24.02 -10.95
N GLU A 246 -18.46 -25.03 -10.89
CA GLU A 246 -17.31 -24.98 -9.98
C GLU A 246 -16.68 -23.62 -10.25
N SER A 247 -16.79 -22.73 -9.27
CA SER A 247 -15.91 -21.58 -9.22
C SER A 247 -14.52 -22.17 -9.02
N ARG A 248 -13.87 -22.57 -10.11
CA ARG A 248 -12.42 -22.58 -10.12
C ARG A 248 -12.06 -21.15 -9.85
N SER A 249 -11.75 -20.91 -8.59
CA SER A 249 -11.29 -19.61 -8.20
C SER A 249 -10.05 -19.32 -9.01
N ASN A 250 -9.83 -18.04 -9.28
CA ASN A 250 -8.57 -17.52 -9.78
C ASN A 250 -7.45 -17.83 -8.76
N ASP A 251 -7.02 -19.09 -8.69
CA ASP A 251 -6.05 -19.65 -7.73
C ASP A 251 -4.69 -18.94 -7.83
N SER A 252 -4.45 -18.18 -8.90
CA SER A 252 -3.24 -17.39 -9.09
C SER A 252 -3.30 -15.96 -8.51
N PHE A 253 -4.48 -15.47 -8.11
CA PHE A 253 -4.65 -14.06 -7.69
C PHE A 253 -4.96 -13.85 -6.21
N PHE A 254 -5.69 -14.75 -5.55
CA PHE A 254 -6.11 -14.57 -4.15
C PHE A 254 -5.46 -15.54 -3.15
N GLY A 255 -4.53 -16.38 -3.61
CA GLY A 255 -4.20 -17.61 -2.89
C GLY A 255 -5.28 -18.66 -3.15
N SER A 256 -4.92 -19.92 -3.04
CA SER A 256 -5.76 -21.05 -3.45
C SER A 256 -7.08 -21.05 -2.69
N ILE A 257 -8.21 -21.04 -3.41
CA ILE A 257 -9.51 -21.28 -2.79
C ILE A 257 -9.68 -22.78 -2.73
N ILE A 258 -9.61 -23.31 -1.52
CA ILE A 258 -9.91 -24.70 -1.24
C ILE A 258 -11.42 -24.77 -0.97
N GLU A 259 -12.16 -25.44 -1.84
CA GLU A 259 -13.53 -25.83 -1.56
C GLU A 259 -13.51 -26.83 -0.40
N ILE A 260 -13.93 -26.39 0.78
CA ILE A 260 -14.09 -27.27 1.95
C ILE A 260 -15.51 -27.85 1.86
N PRO A 261 -15.67 -29.16 1.60
CA PRO A 261 -16.99 -29.76 1.42
C PRO A 261 -17.76 -29.69 2.74
N THR A 262 -18.95 -29.07 2.69
CA THR A 262 -19.98 -29.10 3.73
C THR A 262 -19.49 -28.88 5.17
N PHE A 263 -19.16 -27.64 5.53
CA PHE A 263 -18.93 -27.27 6.93
C PHE A 263 -19.80 -26.08 7.33
N LYS A 264 -20.33 -26.10 8.57
CA LYS A 264 -20.99 -24.93 9.16
C LYS A 264 -19.90 -24.02 9.73
N LEU A 265 -19.68 -22.88 9.10
CA LEU A 265 -18.76 -21.84 9.56
C LEU A 265 -19.27 -21.28 10.91
N ALA A 266 -18.54 -21.49 12.01
CA ALA A 266 -18.85 -20.87 13.29
C ALA A 266 -18.05 -19.58 13.48
N HIS A 267 -16.73 -19.64 13.30
CA HIS A 267 -15.83 -18.48 13.39
C HIS A 267 -14.68 -18.57 12.39
N THR A 268 -14.23 -17.41 11.89
CA THR A 268 -13.07 -17.30 10.99
C THR A 268 -12.07 -16.33 11.56
N PHE A 269 -10.80 -16.76 11.65
CA PHE A 269 -9.68 -15.92 12.03
C PHE A 269 -8.70 -15.84 10.87
N ALA A 270 -8.25 -14.63 10.55
CA ALA A 270 -7.27 -14.40 9.49
C ALA A 270 -6.07 -13.65 10.06
N ILE A 271 -4.87 -14.22 9.87
CA ILE A 271 -3.61 -13.59 10.23
C ILE A 271 -2.72 -13.53 8.99
N ARG A 272 -2.17 -12.35 8.71
CA ARG A 272 -1.23 -12.13 7.62
C ARG A 272 0.15 -11.81 8.20
N LEU A 273 1.08 -12.75 8.04
CA LEU A 273 2.51 -12.56 8.27
C LEU A 273 3.24 -12.36 6.93
N PRO A 274 4.46 -11.79 6.95
CA PRO A 274 5.29 -11.67 5.75
C PRO A 274 5.47 -12.99 4.99
N ASP A 275 5.63 -14.09 5.74
CA ASP A 275 5.95 -15.42 5.18
C ASP A 275 4.79 -16.42 5.25
N ILE A 276 3.74 -16.12 6.02
CA ILE A 276 2.56 -16.99 6.20
C ILE A 276 1.27 -16.17 6.14
N SER A 277 0.39 -16.48 5.19
CA SER A 277 -1.03 -16.12 5.30
C SER A 277 -1.76 -17.31 5.89
N ALA A 278 -2.29 -17.14 7.11
CA ALA A 278 -3.06 -18.15 7.80
C ALA A 278 -4.53 -17.76 7.90
N ILE A 279 -5.39 -18.60 7.34
CA ILE A 279 -6.82 -18.57 7.60
C ILE A 279 -7.11 -19.80 8.43
N VAL A 280 -7.76 -19.58 9.57
CA VAL A 280 -8.31 -20.64 10.39
C VAL A 280 -9.82 -20.54 10.38
N THR A 281 -10.46 -21.57 9.86
CA THR A 281 -11.91 -21.76 9.96
C THR A 281 -12.19 -22.74 11.11
N LEU A 282 -13.10 -22.34 11.98
CA LEU A 282 -13.57 -23.14 13.11
C LEU A 282 -15.02 -23.53 12.87
N ASN A 283 -15.30 -24.82 12.97
CA ASN A 283 -16.59 -25.28 13.50
C ASN A 283 -16.37 -25.72 14.96
N GLU A 284 -17.39 -26.19 15.68
CA GLU A 284 -17.25 -26.59 17.09
C GLU A 284 -16.24 -27.72 17.32
N GLU A 285 -15.87 -28.45 16.25
CA GLU A 285 -15.10 -29.68 16.33
C GLU A 285 -13.77 -29.64 15.57
N THR A 286 -13.59 -28.83 14.52
CA THR A 286 -12.43 -28.88 13.60
C THR A 286 -11.84 -27.50 13.30
N CYS A 287 -10.50 -27.44 13.23
CA CYS A 287 -9.72 -26.26 12.86
C CYS A 287 -8.94 -26.52 11.56
N VAL A 288 -9.20 -25.74 10.51
CA VAL A 288 -8.44 -25.84 9.25
C VAL A 288 -7.43 -24.71 9.14
N LEU A 289 -6.13 -25.02 9.17
CA LEU A 289 -5.07 -24.04 8.94
C LEU A 289 -4.64 -24.05 7.48
N TYR A 290 -4.64 -22.88 6.84
CA TYR A 290 -4.07 -22.68 5.50
C TYR A 290 -2.73 -21.93 5.59
N THR A 291 -1.72 -22.29 4.79
CA THR A 291 -0.49 -21.47 4.67
C THR A 291 -0.09 -21.26 3.21
N ARG A 292 0.24 -20.00 2.85
CA ARG A 292 0.60 -19.61 1.47
C ARG A 292 1.82 -20.34 0.90
N GLN A 293 2.72 -20.82 1.76
CA GLN A 293 3.95 -21.45 1.27
C GLN A 293 3.73 -22.84 0.65
N ARG A 294 2.63 -23.57 0.93
CA ARG A 294 2.46 -24.95 0.41
C ARG A 294 1.03 -25.48 0.15
N ASN A 295 -0.04 -24.70 0.25
CA ASN A 295 -1.43 -25.22 0.13
C ASN A 295 -1.69 -26.46 1.02
N GLN A 296 -1.03 -26.56 2.16
CA GLN A 296 -1.23 -27.67 3.07
C GLN A 296 -2.45 -27.35 3.95
N THR A 297 -3.47 -28.18 3.84
CA THR A 297 -4.60 -28.22 4.76
C THR A 297 -4.25 -29.11 5.92
N PHE A 298 -4.56 -28.65 7.11
CA PHE A 298 -4.46 -29.43 8.32
C PHE A 298 -5.86 -29.56 8.90
N ASP A 299 -6.33 -30.79 9.07
CA ASP A 299 -7.59 -31.08 9.76
C ASP A 299 -7.25 -31.70 11.12
N ARG A 300 -7.64 -31.00 12.18
CA ARG A 300 -7.62 -31.57 13.52
C ARG A 300 -8.91 -31.21 14.22
N SER A 301 -9.44 -32.21 14.89
CA SER A 301 -10.62 -32.09 15.73
C SER A 301 -10.30 -31.42 17.07
N THR A 302 -9.81 -30.18 17.03
CA THR A 302 -9.48 -29.39 18.22
C THR A 302 -10.35 -28.15 18.30
N ARG A 303 -10.85 -27.87 19.49
CA ARG A 303 -11.58 -26.64 19.78
C ARG A 303 -10.56 -25.53 20.06
N VAL A 304 -10.27 -24.74 19.04
CA VAL A 304 -9.38 -23.57 19.15
C VAL A 304 -10.20 -22.35 19.57
N VAL A 305 -9.74 -21.61 20.58
CA VAL A 305 -10.47 -20.43 21.08
C VAL A 305 -9.97 -19.14 20.43
N ASP A 306 -8.66 -19.03 20.28
CA ASP A 306 -7.96 -17.86 19.78
C ASP A 306 -6.58 -18.24 19.22
N MET A 307 -5.99 -17.35 18.42
CA MET A 307 -4.68 -17.57 17.81
C MET A 307 -3.90 -16.29 17.61
N THR A 308 -2.58 -16.43 17.54
CA THR A 308 -1.66 -15.35 17.25
C THR A 308 -0.47 -15.86 16.46
N ALA A 309 0.28 -14.94 15.85
CA ALA A 309 1.48 -15.28 15.13
C ALA A 309 2.74 -14.96 15.94
N TYR A 310 3.77 -15.78 15.79
CA TYR A 310 5.03 -15.66 16.50
C TYR A 310 6.21 -16.15 15.65
N ARG A 311 7.08 -15.22 15.20
CA ARG A 311 8.31 -15.51 14.42
C ARG A 311 8.05 -16.46 13.24
N GLY A 312 6.98 -16.18 12.49
CA GLY A 312 6.52 -17.00 11.37
C GLY A 312 5.86 -18.32 11.78
N ASN A 313 5.67 -18.59 13.06
CA ASN A 313 4.86 -19.72 13.54
C ASN A 313 3.50 -19.22 14.02
N ILE A 314 2.59 -20.15 14.29
CA ILE A 314 1.25 -19.85 14.81
C ILE A 314 1.14 -20.47 16.19
N LEU A 315 0.65 -19.67 17.14
CA LEU A 315 0.26 -20.13 18.46
C LEU A 315 -1.25 -20.20 18.50
N ILE A 316 -1.78 -21.34 18.93
CA ILE A 316 -3.22 -21.56 19.09
C ILE A 316 -3.52 -21.92 20.54
N SER A 317 -4.68 -21.44 21.02
CA SER A 317 -5.23 -21.83 22.33
C SER A 317 -6.11 -23.07 22.18
N ASP A 318 -5.53 -24.20 22.59
CA ASP A 318 -6.07 -25.56 22.66
C ASP A 318 -7.02 -25.84 23.85
N VAL A 319 -8.35 -25.92 23.73
CA VAL A 319 -9.20 -26.34 24.89
C VAL A 319 -9.71 -27.78 24.85
N SER A 320 -9.36 -28.57 23.83
CA SER A 320 -9.86 -29.93 23.65
C SER A 320 -9.01 -31.00 24.34
N ILE A 321 -7.68 -30.81 24.40
CA ILE A 321 -6.74 -31.76 25.00
C ILE A 321 -5.72 -30.98 25.83
N GLY A 322 -5.67 -31.22 27.14
CA GLY A 322 -4.61 -30.70 28.03
C GLY A 322 -4.68 -29.22 28.40
N ASN A 323 -5.61 -28.45 27.83
CA ASN A 323 -5.67 -26.99 27.96
C ASN A 323 -4.32 -26.32 27.67
N GLU A 324 -3.82 -26.53 26.46
CA GLU A 324 -2.47 -26.18 26.07
C GLU A 324 -2.44 -24.97 25.13
N ILE A 325 -1.35 -24.23 25.16
CA ILE A 325 -0.97 -23.40 24.03
C ILE A 325 -0.13 -24.29 23.11
N MET A 326 -0.56 -24.44 21.86
CA MET A 326 0.18 -25.22 20.89
C MET A 326 0.94 -24.33 19.92
N HIS A 327 2.10 -24.82 19.52
CA HIS A 327 2.94 -24.22 18.49
C HIS A 327 2.78 -25.00 17.19
N ILE A 328 2.41 -24.29 16.14
CA ILE A 328 2.38 -24.79 14.77
C ILE A 328 3.51 -24.10 14.00
N CYS A 329 4.54 -24.87 13.67
CA CYS A 329 5.68 -24.37 12.93
C CYS A 329 5.48 -24.48 11.41
N HIS A 330 6.37 -23.85 10.64
CA HIS A 330 6.33 -23.81 9.18
C HIS A 330 6.33 -25.19 8.49
N SER A 331 6.86 -26.23 9.14
CA SER A 331 6.82 -27.62 8.64
C SER A 331 5.51 -28.34 8.96
N VAL A 332 4.52 -27.64 9.52
CA VAL A 332 3.21 -28.17 9.93
C VAL A 332 3.31 -29.22 11.06
N SER A 333 4.51 -29.41 11.64
CA SER A 333 4.66 -30.17 12.87
C SER A 333 4.11 -29.37 14.05
N GLN A 334 3.33 -30.05 14.88
CA GLN A 334 2.73 -29.50 16.09
C GLN A 334 3.53 -29.94 17.28
N THR A 335 3.89 -28.99 18.13
CA THR A 335 4.50 -29.28 19.43
C THR A 335 3.74 -28.48 20.47
N GLU A 336 3.55 -29.08 21.64
CA GLU A 336 3.13 -28.34 22.82
C GLU A 336 4.09 -27.17 23.01
N PHE A 337 3.54 -25.95 23.14
CA PHE A 337 4.33 -24.79 23.49
C PHE A 337 4.44 -24.67 25.01
N THR A 338 3.29 -24.75 25.69
CA THR A 338 3.20 -24.80 27.15
C THR A 338 1.82 -25.29 27.58
N SER A 339 1.75 -26.07 28.65
CA SER A 339 0.51 -26.38 29.36
C SER A 339 0.24 -25.32 30.42
N ILE A 340 -1.01 -24.83 30.47
CA ILE A 340 -1.48 -23.95 31.55
C ILE A 340 -2.25 -24.73 32.65
N GLY A 341 -2.09 -26.05 32.67
CA GLY A 341 -2.66 -26.95 33.67
C GLY A 341 -4.19 -27.05 33.57
N ASN A 342 -4.88 -26.90 34.70
CA ASN A 342 -6.35 -27.04 34.76
C ASN A 342 -7.11 -25.77 34.33
N LEU A 343 -6.42 -24.77 33.78
CA LEU A 343 -7.02 -23.51 33.33
C LEU A 343 -7.25 -23.59 31.82
N HIS A 344 -8.37 -23.06 31.32
CA HIS A 344 -8.67 -23.04 29.89
C HIS A 344 -8.02 -21.80 29.26
N PRO A 345 -7.30 -21.89 28.14
CA PRO A 345 -6.82 -20.71 27.44
C PRO A 345 -7.98 -20.08 26.64
N CYS A 346 -8.31 -18.83 26.97
CA CYS A 346 -9.50 -18.13 26.49
C CYS A 346 -9.12 -17.00 25.49
N GLY A 347 -7.85 -16.59 25.42
CA GLY A 347 -7.30 -15.64 24.44
C GLY A 347 -5.77 -15.74 24.35
N VAL A 348 -5.16 -15.41 23.19
CA VAL A 348 -3.70 -15.47 23.03
C VAL A 348 -3.17 -14.35 22.13
N HIS A 349 -2.05 -13.73 22.53
CA HIS A 349 -1.43 -12.64 21.77
C HIS A 349 0.09 -12.62 21.93
N THR A 350 0.80 -12.50 20.80
CA THR A 350 2.25 -12.28 20.81
C THR A 350 2.54 -10.79 20.76
N ALA A 351 3.30 -10.29 21.73
CA ALA A 351 3.80 -8.92 21.76
C ALA A 351 5.33 -8.92 21.89
N LYS A 352 6.05 -8.35 20.90
CA LYS A 352 7.54 -8.27 20.84
C LYS A 352 8.26 -9.55 21.31
N ASP A 353 8.54 -9.64 22.62
CA ASP A 353 9.33 -10.70 23.26
C ASP A 353 8.57 -11.48 24.34
N ILE A 354 7.24 -11.34 24.40
CA ILE A 354 6.37 -12.03 25.35
C ILE A 354 5.12 -12.59 24.64
N ILE A 355 4.50 -13.57 25.29
CA ILE A 355 3.21 -14.13 24.89
C ILE A 355 2.22 -13.89 26.02
N LEU A 356 1.08 -13.31 25.69
CA LEU A 356 -0.01 -13.04 26.60
C LEU A 356 -1.08 -14.12 26.41
N VAL A 357 -1.49 -14.76 27.50
CA VAL A 357 -2.53 -15.79 27.50
C VAL A 357 -3.62 -15.39 28.47
N GLY A 358 -4.83 -15.19 27.96
CA GLY A 358 -6.03 -15.07 28.76
C GLY A 358 -6.46 -16.46 29.17
N TYR A 359 -6.85 -16.65 30.43
CA TYR A 359 -7.32 -17.96 30.88
C TYR A 359 -8.50 -17.85 31.83
N CYS A 360 -9.22 -18.97 31.96
CA CYS A 360 -10.40 -19.09 32.79
C CYS A 360 -10.56 -20.54 33.34
N SER A 361 -10.99 -20.70 34.59
CA SER A 361 -11.09 -22.02 35.26
C SER A 361 -12.16 -22.93 34.64
N SER A 362 -13.22 -22.34 34.06
CA SER A 362 -14.18 -23.05 33.22
C SER A 362 -15.05 -22.07 32.45
N TYR A 363 -15.70 -22.54 31.37
CA TYR A 363 -16.67 -21.75 30.59
C TYR A 363 -17.91 -21.31 31.39
N HIS A 364 -18.20 -21.94 32.53
CA HIS A 364 -19.46 -21.78 33.27
C HIS A 364 -19.30 -21.44 34.75
N ARG A 365 -18.09 -21.56 35.31
CA ARG A 365 -17.76 -21.26 36.72
C ARG A 365 -16.45 -20.46 36.77
N ASN A 366 -16.62 -19.20 37.13
CA ASN A 366 -15.64 -18.11 37.09
C ASN A 366 -14.85 -18.00 38.41
N ASP A 367 -14.26 -19.11 38.87
CA ASP A 367 -13.52 -19.11 40.13
C ASP A 367 -12.10 -18.53 39.97
N LYS A 368 -11.49 -18.71 38.79
CA LYS A 368 -10.21 -18.09 38.43
C LYS A 368 -10.20 -17.64 36.98
N SER A 369 -9.87 -16.38 36.74
CA SER A 369 -9.75 -15.80 35.41
C SER A 369 -8.70 -14.70 35.45
N GLY A 370 -7.89 -14.61 34.39
CA GLY A 370 -6.75 -13.73 34.41
C GLY A 370 -5.95 -13.71 33.13
N ILE A 371 -4.85 -12.96 33.17
CA ILE A 371 -3.86 -12.91 32.09
C ILE A 371 -2.54 -13.43 32.62
N MET A 372 -1.93 -14.32 31.85
CA MET A 372 -0.60 -14.85 32.07
C MET A 372 0.35 -14.24 31.03
N ILE A 373 1.50 -13.76 31.49
CA ILE A 373 2.61 -13.37 30.63
C ILE A 373 3.60 -14.53 30.62
N LEU A 374 3.88 -15.04 29.43
CA LEU A 374 4.88 -16.06 29.16
C LEU A 374 6.07 -15.43 28.43
N ASP A 375 7.26 -15.98 28.64
CA ASP A 375 8.39 -15.72 27.77
C ASP A 375 8.24 -16.51 26.46
N LEU A 376 9.19 -16.29 25.54
CA LEU A 376 9.22 -16.96 24.24
C LEU A 376 9.50 -18.47 24.30
N THR A 377 9.82 -19.01 25.48
CA THR A 377 10.02 -20.44 25.72
C THR A 377 8.78 -21.10 26.36
N GLY A 378 7.73 -20.33 26.62
CA GLY A 378 6.50 -20.82 27.25
C GLY A 378 6.53 -20.81 28.78
N LYS A 379 7.57 -20.21 29.39
CA LYS A 379 7.69 -20.10 30.84
C LYS A 379 6.97 -18.86 31.36
N GLU A 380 6.21 -19.03 32.44
CA GLU A 380 5.50 -17.94 33.09
C GLU A 380 6.45 -16.89 33.70
N ILE A 381 6.27 -15.63 33.30
CA ILE A 381 6.95 -14.45 33.83
C ILE A 381 6.11 -13.81 34.94
N ARG A 382 4.81 -13.63 34.68
CA ARG A 382 3.90 -12.90 35.56
C ARG A 382 2.45 -13.27 35.29
N ARG A 383 1.58 -13.02 36.28
CA ARG A 383 0.15 -13.27 36.20
C ARG A 383 -0.67 -12.13 36.80
N PHE A 384 -1.83 -11.82 36.20
CA PHE A 384 -2.81 -10.86 36.69
C PHE A 384 -4.17 -11.55 36.90
N GLU A 385 -4.59 -11.73 38.16
CA GLU A 385 -5.86 -12.39 38.54
C GLU A 385 -6.81 -11.43 39.29
N CYS A 386 -6.28 -10.62 40.20
CA CYS A 386 -7.06 -9.78 41.11
C CYS A 386 -6.69 -8.29 41.01
N THR A 387 -7.59 -7.43 41.48
CA THR A 387 -7.29 -6.00 41.69
C THR A 387 -6.27 -5.83 42.83
N ALA A 388 -5.58 -4.69 42.88
CA ALA A 388 -4.50 -4.39 43.84
C ALA A 388 -4.86 -4.54 45.33
N LYS A 389 -6.15 -4.69 45.67
CA LYS A 389 -6.65 -4.90 47.04
C LYS A 389 -7.11 -6.34 47.34
N ASN A 390 -6.97 -7.28 46.41
CA ASN A 390 -7.55 -8.64 46.50
C ASN A 390 -9.09 -8.67 46.69
N GLU A 391 -9.80 -7.56 46.41
CA GLU A 391 -11.23 -7.41 46.66
C GLU A 391 -12.13 -7.90 45.50
N GLY A 392 -11.54 -8.36 44.40
CA GLY A 392 -12.30 -8.89 43.26
C GLY A 392 -11.43 -9.33 42.09
N ARG A 393 -12.02 -10.13 41.21
CA ARG A 393 -11.42 -10.59 39.95
C ARG A 393 -11.19 -9.41 39.01
N LEU A 394 -10.04 -9.39 38.33
CA LEU A 394 -9.72 -8.35 37.35
C LEU A 394 -10.46 -8.60 36.02
N PHE A 395 -10.72 -9.86 35.70
CA PHE A 395 -11.36 -10.29 34.45
C PHE A 395 -12.42 -11.35 34.72
N THR A 396 -13.41 -11.47 33.84
CA THR A 396 -14.42 -12.54 33.85
C THR A 396 -14.10 -13.60 32.80
N TYR A 397 -13.86 -13.17 31.55
CA TYR A 397 -13.47 -14.01 30.43
C TYR A 397 -12.62 -13.17 29.44
N PRO A 398 -11.28 -13.13 29.62
CA PRO A 398 -10.38 -12.30 28.83
C PRO A 398 -10.14 -12.91 27.44
N ALA A 399 -11.04 -12.64 26.50
CA ALA A 399 -11.12 -13.36 25.23
C ALA A 399 -10.24 -12.82 24.11
N LYS A 400 -10.00 -11.51 24.11
CA LYS A 400 -9.10 -10.87 23.15
C LYS A 400 -8.11 -10.02 23.88
N ILE A 401 -6.84 -10.28 23.62
CA ILE A 401 -5.72 -9.59 24.26
C ILE A 401 -4.88 -8.97 23.15
N THR A 402 -4.39 -7.77 23.37
CA THR A 402 -3.44 -7.10 22.50
C THR A 402 -2.59 -6.13 23.32
N THR A 403 -1.59 -5.54 22.70
CA THR A 403 -0.83 -4.43 23.30
C THR A 403 -1.01 -3.15 22.50
N ASN A 404 -1.12 -2.01 23.18
CA ASN A 404 -1.10 -0.70 22.53
C ASN A 404 0.34 -0.24 22.20
N ILE A 405 0.48 0.96 21.62
CA ILE A 405 1.77 1.56 21.27
C ILE A 405 2.71 1.81 22.47
N ASN A 406 2.16 1.89 23.69
CA ASN A 406 2.91 2.07 24.92
C ASN A 406 3.30 0.73 25.58
N ASN A 407 2.96 -0.39 24.93
CA ASN A 407 3.03 -1.76 25.45
C ASN A 407 2.12 -2.03 26.67
N ASP A 408 1.07 -1.23 26.88
CA ASP A 408 0.02 -1.56 27.85
C ASP A 408 -0.81 -2.73 27.31
N ILE A 409 -1.28 -3.60 28.19
CA ILE A 409 -2.09 -4.77 27.82
C ILE A 409 -3.54 -4.33 27.72
N CYS A 410 -4.13 -4.45 26.52
CA CYS A 410 -5.54 -4.18 26.27
C CYS A 410 -6.31 -5.50 26.16
N VAL A 411 -7.43 -5.58 26.87
CA VAL A 411 -8.18 -6.82 27.08
C VAL A 411 -9.65 -6.57 26.81
N VAL A 412 -10.24 -7.34 25.91
CA VAL A 412 -11.69 -7.43 25.77
C VAL A 412 -12.18 -8.52 26.73
N ASP A 413 -12.84 -8.11 27.79
CA ASP A 413 -13.39 -9.00 28.81
C ASP A 413 -14.89 -9.25 28.53
N TYR A 414 -15.26 -10.49 28.24
CA TYR A 414 -16.67 -10.85 28.09
C TYR A 414 -17.30 -11.08 29.47
N GLN A 415 -18.27 -10.25 29.82
CA GLN A 415 -19.13 -10.53 30.97
C GLN A 415 -20.21 -11.53 30.56
N SER A 416 -20.33 -12.62 31.33
CA SER A 416 -21.20 -13.76 31.02
C SER A 416 -22.65 -13.38 30.68
N PHE A 417 -23.24 -14.13 29.74
CA PHE A 417 -24.60 -14.12 29.17
C PHE A 417 -25.82 -14.09 30.14
N TYR A 418 -25.65 -13.82 31.44
CA TYR A 418 -26.67 -14.07 32.47
C TYR A 418 -27.45 -12.85 32.99
N SER A 419 -27.38 -11.68 32.35
CA SER A 419 -28.35 -10.61 32.63
C SER A 419 -28.92 -10.02 31.33
N GLU A 420 -30.21 -10.26 31.10
CA GLU A 420 -31.03 -9.70 30.00
C GLU A 420 -31.09 -8.16 29.96
N LYS A 421 -30.28 -7.47 30.76
CA LYS A 421 -30.19 -6.01 30.81
C LYS A 421 -28.72 -5.60 30.72
N ASN A 422 -28.36 -5.06 29.55
CA ASN A 422 -27.11 -4.40 29.18
C ASN A 422 -25.89 -5.32 28.93
N GLN A 423 -25.76 -5.73 27.67
CA GLN A 423 -24.55 -6.32 27.10
C GLN A 423 -23.50 -5.23 26.85
N HIS A 424 -22.48 -5.12 27.69
CA HIS A 424 -21.34 -4.24 27.43
C HIS A 424 -20.04 -5.05 27.48
N ASN A 425 -19.40 -5.20 26.33
CA ASN A 425 -18.00 -5.64 26.29
C ASN A 425 -17.16 -4.53 26.91
N MET A 426 -16.43 -4.82 27.99
CA MET A 426 -15.53 -3.85 28.59
C MET A 426 -14.12 -4.06 28.05
N VAL A 427 -13.52 -2.97 27.57
CA VAL A 427 -12.09 -2.93 27.24
C VAL A 427 -11.35 -2.49 28.48
N ASN A 428 -10.63 -3.42 29.10
CA ASN A 428 -9.75 -3.15 30.23
C ASN A 428 -8.33 -2.89 29.73
N VAL A 429 -7.65 -1.92 30.32
CA VAL A 429 -6.25 -1.59 29.99
C VAL A 429 -5.40 -1.75 31.25
N ILE A 430 -4.40 -2.64 31.20
CA ILE A 430 -3.38 -2.77 32.23
C ILE A 430 -2.18 -1.94 31.80
N HIS A 431 -1.89 -0.87 32.55
CA HIS A 431 -0.73 -0.04 32.31
C HIS A 431 0.55 -0.74 32.77
N MET A 432 1.47 -1.01 31.83
CA MET A 432 2.74 -1.69 32.15
C MET A 432 3.78 -0.73 32.73
N ASN A 433 3.59 0.59 32.56
CA ASN A 433 4.54 1.63 32.95
C ASN A 433 4.20 2.34 34.29
N GLN A 434 3.20 1.88 35.04
CA GLN A 434 2.95 2.38 36.39
C GLN A 434 3.73 1.53 37.42
N GLY A 435 4.93 2.01 37.77
CA GLY A 435 5.58 1.78 39.06
C GLY A 435 6.10 0.37 39.35
N MET A 436 7.40 0.16 39.12
CA MET A 436 8.22 -0.48 40.16
C MET A 436 8.18 0.44 41.39
N GLY A 437 7.28 0.15 42.31
CA GLY A 437 7.08 0.92 43.53
C GLY A 437 6.08 0.19 44.42
N GLU A 438 6.64 -0.72 45.24
CA GLU A 438 6.07 -1.46 46.38
C GLU A 438 4.81 -2.32 46.15
#